data_AF-A0A812VJ40-F1
#
_entry.id   AF-A0A812VJ40-F1
#
_cell.length_a   1.000
_cell.length_b   1.000
_cell.length_c   1.000
_cell.angle_alpha   90.00
_cell.angle_beta   90.00
_cell.angle_gamma   90.00
#
_symmetry.space_group_name_H-M   'P 1'
#
loop_
_entity.id
_entity.type
_entity.pdbx_description
1 polymer ?
#
loop_
_entity_poly.entity_id
_entity_poly.type
_entity_poly.pdbx_seq_one_letter_code
_entity_poly.pdbx_strand_id
1 'polypeptide(L)'
;MGHNQTSCSQADVLVIPPDGLCGWHCLVASRDVQGFLAVERTSLGYAKAVDRLRLETHLARTLCKETCDLALERSPHQQEAIERVRCQEFFAMEDLAWIADALQISVRASCDPEAPMHFHRGV
;
A
#
# COMPACT_ATOMS: atom_id res chain seq x y z
N MET A 1 41.49 14.49 -1.21
CA MET A 1 40.23 14.34 -1.97
C MET A 1 39.26 13.61 -1.06
N GLY A 2 38.34 14.35 -0.42
CA GLY A 2 37.42 13.79 0.56
C GLY A 2 36.26 13.08 -0.13
N HIS A 3 36.11 11.78 0.12
CA HIS A 3 34.91 11.06 -0.26
C HIS A 3 33.77 11.51 0.65
N ASN A 4 32.88 12.35 0.13
CA ASN A 4 31.58 12.64 0.74
C ASN A 4 30.75 11.34 0.70
N GLN A 5 30.80 10.58 1.79
CA GLN A 5 29.80 9.55 2.05
C GLN A 5 28.51 10.27 2.39
N THR A 6 27.62 10.43 1.41
CA THR A 6 26.21 10.71 1.67
C THR A 6 25.69 9.60 2.55
N SER A 7 25.53 9.87 3.85
CA SER A 7 24.83 8.98 4.76
C SER A 7 23.43 8.77 4.21
N CYS A 8 23.15 7.59 3.68
CA CYS A 8 21.78 7.16 3.46
C CYS A 8 21.11 7.20 4.84
N SER A 9 20.24 8.17 5.07
CA SER A 9 19.37 8.21 6.23
C SER A 9 18.74 6.84 6.39
N GLN A 10 18.89 6.23 7.56
CA GLN A 10 18.28 4.95 7.89
C GLN A 10 16.77 5.10 7.63
N ALA A 11 16.25 4.37 6.65
CA ALA A 11 14.83 4.42 6.34
C ALA A 11 14.08 3.78 7.52
N ASP A 12 13.13 4.50 8.10
CA ASP A 12 12.26 3.94 9.12
C ASP A 12 11.49 2.76 8.53
N VAL A 13 11.69 1.56 9.10
CA VAL A 13 10.98 0.35 8.68
C VAL A 13 9.59 0.38 9.29
N LEU A 14 8.58 0.53 8.45
CA LEU A 14 7.17 0.53 8.87
C LEU A 14 6.58 -0.88 8.75
N VAL A 15 5.94 -1.35 9.82
CA VAL A 15 5.15 -2.58 9.79
C VAL A 15 3.71 -2.25 9.45
N ILE A 16 3.20 -2.86 8.38
CA ILE A 16 1.88 -2.60 7.82
C ILE A 16 0.96 -3.80 8.12
N PRO A 17 -0.32 -3.58 8.48
CA PRO A 17 -1.26 -4.66 8.74
C PRO A 17 -1.40 -5.68 7.60
N PRO A 18 -1.26 -6.98 7.86
CA PRO A 18 -1.43 -8.03 6.85
C PRO A 18 -2.92 -8.45 6.70
N ASP A 19 -3.83 -7.49 6.51
CA ASP A 19 -5.29 -7.69 6.51
C ASP A 19 -5.91 -7.80 5.11
N GLY A 20 -5.09 -7.92 4.06
CA GLY A 20 -5.52 -7.85 2.66
C GLY A 20 -5.60 -6.43 2.11
N LEU A 21 -5.60 -5.39 2.96
CA LEU A 21 -5.53 -3.99 2.53
C LEU A 21 -4.10 -3.43 2.64
N CYS A 22 -3.09 -4.27 2.88
CA CYS A 22 -1.72 -3.85 3.17
C CYS A 22 -1.16 -2.88 2.11
N GLY A 23 -1.39 -3.14 0.82
CA GLY A 23 -0.98 -2.23 -0.25
C GLY A 23 -1.60 -0.83 -0.14
N TRP A 24 -2.89 -0.75 0.20
CA TRP A 24 -3.58 0.53 0.41
C TRP A 24 -3.12 1.22 1.69
N HIS A 25 -2.90 0.47 2.77
CA HIS A 25 -2.33 1.01 4.01
C HIS A 25 -0.96 1.64 3.77
N CYS A 26 -0.09 1.00 2.95
CA CYS A 26 1.18 1.58 2.53
C CYS A 26 0.99 2.93 1.83
N LEU A 27 0.03 3.02 0.90
CA LEU A 27 -0.23 4.24 0.14
C LEU A 27 -0.88 5.35 0.99
N VAL A 28 -1.69 5.01 1.99
CA VAL A 28 -2.21 5.97 2.97
C VAL A 28 -1.08 6.46 3.87
N ALA A 29 -0.27 5.55 4.41
CA ALA A 29 0.85 5.88 5.28
C ALA A 29 1.90 6.76 4.58
N SER A 30 2.16 6.55 3.29
CA SER A 30 3.15 7.33 2.54
C SER A 30 2.76 8.81 2.36
N ARG A 31 1.47 9.15 2.48
CA ARG A 31 0.99 10.55 2.43
C ARG A 31 1.31 11.34 3.70
N ASP A 32 1.44 10.66 4.84
CA ASP A 32 1.80 11.24 6.13
C ASP A 32 2.54 10.21 7.00
N VAL A 33 3.82 10.01 6.68
CA VAL A 33 4.67 9.02 7.37
C VAL A 33 4.84 9.37 8.86
N GLN A 34 4.98 10.65 9.18
CA GLN A 34 5.18 11.11 10.56
C GLN A 34 3.92 10.89 11.40
N GLY A 35 2.74 11.22 10.84
CA GLY A 35 1.46 10.92 11.48
C GLY A 35 1.22 9.42 11.64
N PHE A 36 1.66 8.59 10.67
CA PHE A 36 1.58 7.14 10.79
C PHE A 36 2.48 6.58 11.91
N LEU A 37 3.71 7.09 12.03
CA LEU A 37 4.70 6.72 13.05
C LEU A 37 4.30 7.14 14.47
N ALA A 38 3.58 8.26 14.60
CA ALA A 38 3.12 8.76 15.90
C ALA A 38 2.02 7.87 16.54
N VAL A 39 1.41 6.96 15.77
CA VAL A 39 0.37 6.05 16.25
C VAL A 39 0.99 4.84 16.94
N GLU A 40 0.54 4.56 18.17
CA GLU A 40 0.94 3.34 18.86
C GLU A 40 0.32 2.09 18.19
N ARG A 41 1.16 1.12 17.83
CA ARG A 41 0.79 -0.05 17.03
C ARG A 41 1.08 -1.38 17.74
N THR A 42 0.37 -2.42 17.32
CA THR A 42 0.68 -3.81 17.68
C THR A 42 1.91 -4.30 16.90
N SER A 43 2.44 -5.47 17.26
CA SER A 43 3.54 -6.11 16.52
C SER A 43 3.20 -6.45 15.07
N LEU A 44 1.91 -6.51 14.73
CA LEU A 44 1.42 -6.74 13.37
C LEU A 44 1.11 -5.44 12.60
N GLY A 45 1.40 -4.27 13.18
CA GLY A 45 1.22 -2.97 12.52
C GLY A 45 -0.16 -2.32 12.69
N TYR A 46 -1.14 -2.99 13.31
CA TYR A 46 -2.45 -2.40 13.59
C TYR A 46 -2.35 -1.30 14.65
N ALA A 47 -3.08 -0.20 14.47
CA ALA A 47 -3.25 0.79 15.54
C ALA A 47 -3.90 0.14 16.77
N LYS A 48 -3.37 0.41 17.97
CA LYS A 48 -3.95 -0.11 19.22
C LYS A 48 -5.27 0.55 19.58
N ALA A 49 -5.42 1.84 19.28
CA ALA A 49 -6.65 2.57 19.49
C ALA A 49 -7.69 2.16 18.45
N VAL A 50 -8.85 1.65 18.89
CA VAL A 50 -9.91 1.10 18.02
C VAL A 50 -10.42 2.13 17.02
N ASP A 51 -10.60 3.38 17.44
CA ASP A 51 -11.08 4.44 16.54
C ASP A 51 -10.06 4.77 15.45
N ARG A 52 -8.77 4.72 15.79
CA ARG A 52 -7.70 4.92 14.83
C ARG A 52 -7.62 3.76 13.83
N LEU A 53 -7.76 2.52 14.30
CA LEU A 53 -7.84 1.35 13.43
C LEU A 53 -9.00 1.46 12.44
N ARG A 54 -10.20 1.81 12.92
CA ARG A 54 -11.38 2.01 12.06
C ARG A 54 -11.15 3.10 11.01
N LEU A 55 -10.53 4.22 11.41
CA LEU A 55 -10.20 5.30 10.51
C LEU A 55 -9.20 4.85 9.43
N GLU A 56 -8.13 4.14 9.80
CA GLU A 56 -7.12 3.65 8.85
C GLU A 56 -7.72 2.67 7.85
N THR A 57 -8.55 1.71 8.30
CA THR A 57 -9.28 0.80 7.42
C THR A 57 -10.24 1.56 6.49
N HIS A 58 -10.95 2.56 7.00
CA HIS A 58 -11.83 3.38 6.19
C HIS A 58 -11.06 4.15 5.10
N LEU A 59 -9.95 4.78 5.45
CA LEU A 59 -9.09 5.50 4.51
C LEU A 59 -8.53 4.57 3.42
N ALA A 60 -8.10 3.36 3.79
CA ALA A 60 -7.60 2.37 2.83
C ALA A 60 -8.67 1.96 1.81
N ARG A 61 -9.90 1.67 2.27
CA ARG A 61 -11.03 1.31 1.38
C ARG A 61 -11.47 2.48 0.50
N THR A 62 -11.54 3.67 1.07
CA THR A 62 -11.88 4.90 0.33
C THR A 62 -10.83 5.13 -0.77
N LEU A 63 -9.54 5.01 -0.45
CA LEU A 63 -8.47 5.14 -1.42
C LEU A 63 -8.58 4.10 -2.55
N CYS A 64 -8.86 2.83 -2.21
CA CYS A 64 -9.11 1.78 -3.21
C CYS A 64 -10.22 2.21 -4.18
N LYS A 65 -11.38 2.61 -3.65
CA LYS A 65 -12.53 3.02 -4.47
C LYS A 65 -12.20 4.22 -5.37
N GLU A 66 -11.63 5.28 -4.81
CA GLU A 66 -11.27 6.50 -5.54
C GLU A 66 -10.22 6.21 -6.63
N THR A 67 -9.22 5.38 -6.32
CA THR A 67 -8.19 4.98 -7.27
C THR A 67 -8.78 4.19 -8.44
N CYS A 68 -9.67 3.24 -8.15
CA CYS A 68 -10.36 2.48 -9.20
C CYS A 68 -11.25 3.38 -10.07
N ASP A 69 -11.96 4.35 -9.49
CA ASP A 69 -12.77 5.31 -10.26
C ASP A 69 -11.89 6.13 -11.22
N LEU A 70 -10.79 6.70 -10.70
CA LEU A 70 -9.82 7.44 -11.52
C LEU A 70 -9.18 6.57 -12.61
N ALA A 71 -8.88 5.31 -12.28
CA ALA A 71 -8.26 4.37 -13.22
C ALA A 71 -9.22 3.99 -14.36
N LEU A 72 -10.51 3.81 -14.08
CA LEU A 72 -11.53 3.51 -15.11
C LEU A 72 -11.69 4.67 -16.10
N GLU A 73 -11.54 5.91 -15.65
CA GLU A 73 -11.58 7.10 -16.51
C GLU A 73 -10.35 7.20 -17.42
N ARG A 74 -9.17 6.83 -16.92
CA ARG A 74 -7.89 7.02 -17.64
C ARG A 74 -7.45 5.81 -18.46
N SER A 75 -7.76 4.61 -17.97
CA SER A 75 -7.28 3.33 -18.49
C SER A 75 -8.43 2.34 -18.71
N PRO A 76 -9.42 2.65 -19.58
CA PRO A 76 -10.58 1.78 -19.80
C PRO A 76 -10.22 0.40 -20.35
N HIS A 77 -9.05 0.25 -20.97
CA HIS A 77 -8.53 -1.03 -21.45
C HIS A 77 -8.17 -2.02 -20.32
N GLN A 78 -8.08 -1.56 -19.06
CA GLN A 78 -7.79 -2.40 -17.90
C GLN A 78 -9.03 -2.63 -17.03
N GLN A 79 -10.23 -2.38 -17.56
CA GLN A 79 -11.48 -2.42 -16.79
C GLN A 79 -11.64 -3.71 -15.97
N GLU A 80 -11.37 -4.88 -16.54
CA GLU A 80 -11.48 -6.16 -15.82
C GLU A 80 -10.55 -6.23 -14.59
N ALA A 81 -9.28 -5.82 -14.74
CA ALA A 81 -8.32 -5.80 -13.64
C ALA A 81 -8.71 -4.77 -12.57
N ILE A 82 -9.16 -3.59 -12.98
CA ILE A 82 -9.58 -2.52 -12.08
C ILE A 82 -10.84 -2.93 -11.30
N GLU A 83 -11.83 -3.52 -11.97
CA GLU A 83 -13.05 -4.02 -11.34
C GLU A 83 -12.77 -5.19 -10.38
N ARG A 84 -11.82 -6.08 -10.72
CA ARG A 84 -11.36 -7.12 -9.79
C ARG A 84 -10.80 -6.50 -8.51
N VAL A 85 -9.86 -5.56 -8.61
CA VAL A 85 -9.30 -4.87 -7.43
C VAL A 85 -10.38 -4.14 -6.66
N ARG A 86 -11.31 -3.48 -7.35
CA ARG A 86 -12.43 -2.77 -6.74
C ARG A 86 -13.33 -3.69 -5.90
N CYS A 87 -13.63 -4.88 -6.41
CA CYS A 87 -14.48 -5.86 -5.72
C CYS A 87 -13.75 -6.59 -4.59
N GLN A 88 -12.46 -6.88 -4.77
CA GLN A 88 -11.67 -7.66 -3.81
C GLN A 88 -11.02 -6.78 -2.72
N GLU A 89 -10.94 -5.47 -2.94
CA GLU A 89 -10.26 -4.48 -2.11
C GLU A 89 -8.74 -4.68 -1.98
N PHE A 90 -8.13 -5.62 -2.71
CA PHE A 90 -6.68 -5.84 -2.73
C PHE A 90 -6.13 -5.86 -4.15
N PHE A 91 -4.84 -5.55 -4.30
CA PHE A 91 -4.14 -5.54 -5.57
C PHE A 91 -2.88 -6.41 -5.55
N ALA A 92 -2.57 -6.99 -6.71
CA ALA A 92 -1.35 -7.73 -6.98
C ALA A 92 -0.24 -6.77 -7.46
N MET A 93 0.99 -7.29 -7.56
CA MET A 93 2.13 -6.50 -8.04
C MET A 93 1.93 -5.99 -9.47
N GLU A 94 1.24 -6.76 -10.32
CA GLU A 94 0.95 -6.35 -11.70
C GLU A 94 0.05 -5.10 -11.78
N ASP A 95 -0.77 -4.85 -10.75
CA ASP A 95 -1.69 -3.71 -10.72
C ASP A 95 -0.99 -2.38 -10.40
N LEU A 96 0.23 -2.43 -9.81
CA LEU A 96 0.92 -1.24 -9.35
C LEU A 96 1.17 -0.23 -10.45
N ALA A 97 1.35 -0.67 -11.71
CA ALA A 97 1.60 0.22 -12.83
C ALA A 97 0.42 1.18 -13.07
N TRP A 98 -0.81 0.66 -13.14
CA TRP A 98 -1.99 1.49 -13.36
C TRP A 98 -2.44 2.22 -12.10
N ILE A 99 -2.21 1.65 -10.91
CA ILE A 99 -2.46 2.33 -9.64
C ILE A 99 -1.56 3.57 -9.51
N ALA A 100 -0.28 3.42 -9.82
CA ALA A 100 0.69 4.52 -9.79
C ALA A 100 0.31 5.63 -10.78
N ASP A 101 -0.11 5.26 -11.99
CA ASP A 101 -0.62 6.21 -12.99
C ASP A 101 -1.91 6.91 -12.52
N ALA A 102 -2.90 6.18 -12.00
CA ALA A 102 -4.13 6.78 -11.50
C ALA A 102 -3.85 7.81 -10.39
N LEU A 103 -2.96 7.46 -9.45
CA LEU A 103 -2.57 8.32 -8.33
C LEU A 103 -1.52 9.38 -8.68
N GLN A 104 -0.95 9.33 -9.90
CA GLN A 104 0.14 10.21 -10.35
C GLN A 104 1.34 10.19 -9.37
N ILE A 105 1.71 8.99 -8.93
CA ILE A 105 2.86 8.75 -8.04
C ILE A 105 3.88 7.85 -8.73
N SER A 106 5.11 7.86 -8.23
CA SER A 106 6.12 6.86 -8.57
C SER A 106 6.23 5.84 -7.45
N VAL A 107 6.02 4.56 -7.77
CA VAL A 107 6.17 3.46 -6.82
C VAL A 107 7.39 2.64 -7.23
N ARG A 108 8.31 2.46 -6.29
CA ARG A 108 9.39 1.46 -6.41
C ARG A 108 9.10 0.36 -5.41
N ALA A 109 8.93 -0.85 -5.91
CA ALA A 109 8.71 -2.03 -5.09
C ALA A 109 9.69 -3.12 -5.48
N SER A 110 10.18 -3.84 -4.48
CA SER A 110 11.04 -5.01 -4.62
C SER A 110 10.51 -6.08 -3.68
N CYS A 111 10.42 -7.32 -4.18
CA CYS A 111 10.15 -8.45 -3.32
C CYS A 111 11.47 -8.87 -2.65
N ASP A 112 11.43 -9.07 -1.34
CA ASP A 112 12.54 -9.74 -0.67
C ASP A 112 12.62 -11.18 -1.20
N PRO A 113 13.77 -11.64 -1.73
CA PRO A 113 13.92 -13.01 -2.23
C PRO A 113 13.67 -14.08 -1.14
N GLU A 114 13.76 -13.73 0.14
CA GLU A 114 13.45 -14.61 1.27
C GLU A 114 11.97 -14.53 1.71
N ALA A 115 11.15 -13.68 1.08
CA ALA A 115 9.72 -13.62 1.38
C ALA A 115 9.06 -14.97 1.06
N PRO A 116 8.41 -15.63 2.04
CA PRO A 116 7.81 -16.93 1.80
C PRO A 116 6.67 -16.80 0.78
N MET A 117 6.82 -17.45 -0.38
CA MET A 117 5.75 -17.59 -1.36
C MET A 117 4.64 -18.48 -0.79
N HIS A 118 3.72 -17.90 -0.03
CA HIS A 118 2.51 -18.58 0.39
C HIS A 118 1.51 -18.61 -0.76
N PHE A 119 1.65 -19.59 -1.64
CA PHE A 119 0.60 -19.95 -2.60
C PHE A 119 -0.66 -20.35 -1.81
N HIS A 120 -1.67 -19.50 -1.80
CA HIS A 120 -3.04 -19.95 -1.52
C HIS A 120 -3.49 -20.80 -2.71
N ARG A 121 -3.21 -22.11 -2.65
CA ARG A 121 -3.90 -23.10 -3.48
C ARG A 121 -5.35 -23.11 -3.01
N GLY A 122 -6.22 -22.47 -3.77
CA GLY A 122 -7.66 -22.65 -3.64
C GLY A 122 -8.00 -24.14 -3.70
N VAL A 123 -8.83 -24.57 -2.75
CA VAL A 123 -9.57 -25.82 -2.80
C VAL A 123 -11.01 -25.47 -3.14
#